data_AF-A0A662DAW5-F1
#
_entry.id   AF-A0A662DAW5-F1
#
_cell.length_a   1.000
_cell.length_b   1.000
_cell.length_c   1.000
_cell.angle_alpha   90.00
_cell.angle_beta   90.00
_cell.angle_gamma   90.00
#
_symmetry.space_group_name_H-M   'P 1'
#
loop_
_entity.id
_entity.type
_entity.pdbx_description
1 polymer ?
#
loop_
_entity_poly.entity_id
_entity_poly.type
_entity_poly.pdbx_seq_one_letter_code
_entity_poly.pdbx_strand_id
1 'polypeptide(L)'
;MLKIEVERYNYRQVHSTTGEVPAIRFQRAKREKKSLFRDFAVPSPYKSTKDIFCLRIKRKVDAYHKISINNIKLKVHKAPLRSEVELRIYPNEKEGVAEIRIWYKDILTDVYHVKNSDLDLVHF
;
A
#
# COMPACT_ATOMS: atom_id res chain seq x y z
N MET A 1 11.89 1.34 -23.05
CA MET A 1 10.77 1.30 -24.02
C MET A 1 9.46 1.81 -23.41
N LEU A 2 8.94 1.23 -22.32
CA LEU A 2 7.66 1.64 -21.71
C LEU A 2 7.60 3.12 -21.27
N LYS A 3 8.67 3.64 -20.62
CA LYS A 3 8.71 5.04 -20.16
C LYS A 3 8.60 6.05 -21.30
N ILE A 4 9.20 5.74 -22.45
CA ILE A 4 9.20 6.62 -23.62
C ILE A 4 7.79 6.71 -24.20
N GLU A 5 7.06 5.60 -24.27
CA GLU A 5 5.69 5.61 -24.78
C GLU A 5 4.74 6.34 -23.81
N VAL A 6 4.90 6.15 -22.50
CA VAL A 6 4.16 6.90 -21.47
C VAL A 6 4.42 8.40 -21.62
N GLU A 7 5.67 8.80 -21.85
CA GLU A 7 6.02 10.20 -22.05
C GLU A 7 5.43 10.76 -23.34
N ARG A 8 5.58 10.05 -24.46
CA ARG A 8 5.05 10.44 -25.77
C ARG A 8 3.52 10.61 -25.71
N TYR A 9 2.81 9.62 -25.19
CA TYR A 9 1.35 9.63 -25.13
C TYR A 9 0.83 10.76 -24.24
N ASN A 10 1.36 10.90 -23.04
CA ASN A 10 0.83 11.87 -22.07
C ASN A 10 1.22 13.32 -22.38
N TYR A 11 2.40 13.55 -22.98
CA TYR A 11 2.98 14.90 -23.10
C TYR A 11 3.22 15.39 -24.53
N ARG A 12 3.18 14.53 -25.56
CA ARG A 12 3.49 14.91 -26.95
C ARG A 12 2.36 14.62 -27.93
N GLN A 13 1.61 13.54 -27.70
CA GLN A 13 0.55 13.13 -28.62
C GLN A 13 -0.70 13.99 -28.45
N VAL A 14 -1.20 14.52 -29.56
CA VAL A 14 -2.49 15.18 -29.64
C VAL A 14 -3.57 14.12 -29.89
N HIS A 15 -4.58 14.06 -29.03
CA HIS A 15 -5.67 13.10 -29.16
C HIS A 15 -6.66 13.54 -30.24
N SER A 16 -7.00 12.66 -31.18
CA SER A 16 -7.96 12.94 -32.26
C SER A 16 -9.35 13.33 -31.75
N THR A 17 -9.81 12.73 -30.64
CA THR A 17 -11.13 13.02 -30.06
C THR A 17 -11.20 14.38 -29.35
N THR A 18 -10.10 14.84 -28.75
CA THR A 18 -10.12 16.08 -27.94
C THR A 18 -9.31 17.22 -28.53
N GLY A 19 -8.52 16.98 -29.58
CA GLY A 19 -7.63 17.98 -30.20
C GLY A 19 -6.50 18.46 -29.29
N GLU A 20 -6.24 17.77 -28.18
CA GLU A 20 -5.36 18.25 -27.10
C GLU A 20 -4.41 17.17 -26.61
N VAL A 21 -3.30 17.62 -26.02
CA VAL A 21 -2.36 16.78 -25.29
C VAL A 21 -2.96 16.38 -23.93
N PRO A 22 -2.95 15.08 -23.55
CA PRO A 22 -3.59 14.60 -22.32
C PRO A 22 -3.17 15.34 -21.04
N ALA A 23 -1.88 15.58 -20.84
CA ALA A 23 -1.38 16.28 -19.64
C ALA A 23 -1.91 17.72 -19.53
N ILE A 24 -1.95 18.46 -20.65
CA ILE A 24 -2.45 19.84 -20.69
C ILE A 24 -3.94 19.85 -20.40
N ARG A 25 -4.70 18.97 -21.06
CA ARG A 25 -6.14 18.81 -20.84
C ARG A 25 -6.46 18.52 -19.38
N PHE A 26 -5.71 17.61 -18.76
CA PHE A 26 -5.87 17.26 -17.35
C PHE A 26 -5.57 18.44 -16.41
N GLN A 27 -4.46 19.16 -16.64
CA GLN A 27 -4.13 20.35 -15.85
C GLN A 27 -5.20 21.44 -15.97
N ARG A 28 -5.75 21.67 -17.16
CA ARG A 28 -6.86 22.59 -17.37
C ARG A 28 -8.12 22.14 -16.63
N ALA A 29 -8.49 20.87 -16.75
CA ALA A 29 -9.65 20.32 -16.03
C ALA A 29 -9.51 20.47 -14.51
N LYS A 30 -8.31 20.29 -13.95
CA LYS A 30 -8.03 20.53 -12.53
C LYS A 30 -8.17 22.01 -12.15
N ARG A 31 -7.61 22.92 -12.97
CA ARG A 31 -7.69 24.38 -12.73
C ARG A 31 -9.13 24.91 -12.82
N GLU A 32 -9.89 24.43 -13.80
CA GLU A 32 -11.29 24.81 -14.03
C GLU A 32 -12.28 24.10 -13.10
N LYS A 33 -11.81 23.23 -12.18
CA LYS A 33 -12.66 22.38 -11.32
C LYS A 33 -13.65 21.50 -12.10
N LYS A 34 -13.29 21.12 -13.33
CA LYS A 34 -14.05 20.19 -14.20
C LYS A 34 -13.47 18.78 -14.21
N SER A 35 -12.63 18.46 -13.22
CA SER A 35 -12.04 17.15 -13.03
C SER A 35 -12.98 16.27 -12.19
N LEU A 36 -13.15 15.00 -12.57
CA LEU A 36 -13.85 13.99 -11.75
C LEU A 36 -12.95 13.40 -10.65
N PHE A 37 -11.65 13.72 -10.66
CA PHE A 37 -10.72 13.25 -9.65
C PHE A 37 -10.90 14.01 -8.34
N ARG A 38 -10.97 13.25 -7.25
CA ARG A 38 -10.98 13.76 -5.88
C ARG A 38 -9.56 13.77 -5.33
N ASP A 39 -9.30 14.67 -4.39
CA ASP A 39 -8.05 14.63 -3.64
C ASP A 39 -7.95 13.30 -2.91
N PHE A 40 -6.77 12.68 -3.00
CA PHE A 40 -6.54 11.40 -2.35
C PHE A 40 -6.58 11.57 -0.83
N ALA A 41 -7.44 10.80 -0.18
CA ALA A 41 -7.51 10.69 1.27
C ALA A 41 -7.37 9.22 1.66
N VAL A 42 -6.60 8.95 2.72
CA VAL A 42 -6.53 7.61 3.31
C VAL A 42 -7.91 7.30 3.90
N PRO A 43 -8.62 6.26 3.42
CA PRO A 43 -9.95 5.98 3.91
C PRO A 43 -9.88 5.47 5.35
N SER A 44 -10.80 5.93 6.19
CA SER A 44 -11.01 5.35 7.51
C SER A 44 -11.28 3.84 7.38
N PRO A 45 -10.71 2.97 8.21
CA PRO A 45 -9.96 3.24 9.46
C PRO A 45 -8.45 3.42 9.31
N TYR A 46 -7.92 3.37 8.08
CA TYR A 46 -6.49 3.25 7.83
C TYR A 46 -5.72 4.50 8.25
N LYS A 47 -4.45 4.29 8.65
CA LYS A 47 -3.61 5.37 9.18
C LYS A 47 -2.55 5.83 8.19
N SER A 48 -2.22 4.99 7.20
CA SER A 48 -1.20 5.29 6.19
C SER A 48 -1.58 4.75 4.82
N THR A 49 -0.99 5.30 3.77
CA THR A 49 -0.99 4.70 2.43
C THR A 49 -0.39 3.30 2.41
N LYS A 50 0.53 3.01 3.33
CA LYS A 50 1.11 1.69 3.57
C LYS A 50 0.09 0.65 4.04
N ASP A 51 -1.07 1.08 4.54
CA ASP A 51 -2.16 0.16 4.84
C ASP A 51 -2.98 -0.18 3.58
N ILE A 52 -2.94 0.66 2.55
CA ILE A 52 -3.73 0.46 1.32
C ILE A 52 -2.91 -0.32 0.28
N PHE A 53 -1.68 0.12 0.06
CA PHE A 53 -0.74 -0.42 -0.92
C PHE A 53 0.26 -1.35 -0.22
N CYS A 54 -0.21 -2.54 0.17
CA CYS A 54 0.59 -3.52 0.89
C CYS A 54 0.20 -4.95 0.50
N LEU A 55 1.10 -5.88 0.81
CA LEU A 55 0.78 -7.31 0.82
C LEU A 55 -0.08 -7.62 2.05
N ARG A 56 -1.12 -8.43 1.87
CA ARG A 56 -2.07 -8.78 2.93
C ARG A 56 -1.96 -10.26 3.27
N ILE A 57 -1.83 -10.56 4.56
CA ILE A 57 -1.75 -11.92 5.09
C ILE A 57 -2.63 -12.00 6.33
N LYS A 58 -3.36 -13.09 6.53
CA LYS A 58 -4.08 -13.35 7.79
C LYS A 58 -3.32 -14.37 8.63
N ARG A 59 -3.25 -14.14 9.94
CA ARG A 59 -2.64 -15.07 10.89
C ARG A 59 -3.49 -15.17 12.16
N LYS A 60 -3.47 -16.35 12.77
CA LYS A 60 -4.13 -16.61 14.05
C LYS A 60 -3.16 -16.33 15.20
N VAL A 61 -3.60 -15.57 16.18
CA VAL A 61 -2.86 -15.30 17.41
C VAL A 61 -2.79 -16.57 18.25
N ASP A 62 -1.60 -16.94 18.69
CA ASP A 62 -1.39 -18.10 19.55
C ASP A 62 -1.82 -17.84 21.01
N ALA A 63 -1.58 -18.82 21.89
CA ALA A 63 -1.91 -18.72 23.32
C ALA A 63 -1.03 -17.70 24.09
N TYR A 64 0.05 -17.22 23.48
CA TYR A 64 1.02 -16.29 24.08
C TYR A 64 0.95 -14.89 23.47
N HIS A 65 -0.16 -14.55 22.79
CA HIS A 65 -0.31 -13.29 22.06
C HIS A 65 0.79 -13.09 20.99
N LYS A 66 1.20 -14.16 20.31
CA LYS A 66 2.18 -14.11 19.23
C LYS A 66 1.60 -14.63 17.92
N ILE A 67 2.20 -14.18 16.83
CA ILE A 67 1.98 -14.69 15.48
C ILE A 67 3.33 -15.04 14.87
N SER A 68 3.34 -16.09 14.04
CA SER A 68 4.51 -16.48 13.26
C SER A 68 4.32 -16.12 11.78
N ILE A 69 5.37 -15.55 11.20
CA ILE A 69 5.51 -15.34 9.77
C ILE A 69 6.91 -15.84 9.41
N ASN A 70 6.98 -16.91 8.64
CA ASN A 70 8.23 -17.60 8.30
C ASN A 70 9.09 -17.81 9.57
N ASN A 71 10.28 -17.20 9.62
CA ASN A 71 11.20 -17.34 10.75
C ASN A 71 11.01 -16.30 11.86
N ILE A 72 10.04 -15.39 11.74
CA ILE A 72 9.81 -14.30 12.67
C ILE A 72 8.60 -14.60 13.56
N LYS A 73 8.74 -14.35 14.87
CA LYS A 73 7.63 -14.36 15.83
C LYS A 73 7.40 -12.94 16.34
N LEU A 74 6.20 -12.42 16.10
CA LEU A 74 5.80 -11.07 16.50
C LEU A 74 4.75 -11.15 17.60
N LYS A 75 4.79 -10.21 18.55
CA LYS A 75 3.77 -10.11 19.60
C LYS A 75 2.59 -9.26 19.11
N VAL A 76 1.40 -9.50 19.65
CA VAL A 76 0.16 -8.79 19.28
C VAL A 76 -0.54 -8.34 20.55
N HIS A 77 -0.50 -7.04 20.86
CA HIS A 77 -0.92 -6.51 22.16
C HIS A 77 -2.44 -6.32 22.30
N LYS A 78 -3.14 -5.91 21.24
CA LYS A 78 -4.56 -5.49 21.29
C LYS A 78 -5.53 -6.47 20.63
N ALA A 79 -5.08 -7.68 20.32
CA ALA A 79 -5.93 -8.73 19.75
C ALA A 79 -6.17 -9.85 20.78
N PRO A 80 -7.40 -10.39 20.89
CA PRO A 80 -7.68 -11.53 21.74
C PRO A 80 -6.89 -12.78 21.36
N LEU A 81 -6.68 -13.68 22.31
CA LEU A 81 -6.11 -15.01 22.05
C LEU A 81 -6.96 -15.78 21.02
N ARG A 82 -6.29 -16.56 20.16
CA ARG A 82 -6.94 -17.38 19.12
C ARG A 82 -7.78 -16.60 18.11
N SER A 83 -7.67 -15.26 18.10
CA SER A 83 -8.31 -14.43 17.09
C SER A 83 -7.49 -14.38 15.80
N GLU A 84 -8.16 -14.13 14.68
CA GLU A 84 -7.50 -13.87 13.42
C GLU A 84 -7.19 -12.37 13.30
N VAL A 85 -5.95 -12.04 12.94
CA VAL A 85 -5.48 -10.68 12.70
C VAL A 85 -5.02 -10.54 11.25
N GLU A 86 -5.18 -9.33 10.71
CA GLU A 86 -4.70 -8.99 9.37
C GLU A 86 -3.33 -8.33 9.46
N LEU A 87 -2.40 -8.80 8.65
CA LEU A 87 -1.07 -8.26 8.51
C LEU A 87 -0.97 -7.54 7.18
N ARG A 88 -0.48 -6.31 7.25
CA ARG A 88 -0.26 -5.43 6.12
C ARG A 88 1.24 -5.17 6.02
N ILE A 89 1.87 -5.78 5.02
CA ILE A 89 3.33 -5.77 4.86
C ILE A 89 3.67 -4.84 3.71
N TYR A 90 4.41 -3.78 4.03
CA TYR A 90 4.93 -2.82 3.08
C TYR A 90 6.45 -3.01 2.95
N PRO A 91 6.95 -3.70 1.91
CA PRO A 91 8.37 -3.83 1.67
C PRO A 91 8.94 -2.51 1.14
N ASN A 92 9.97 -1.97 1.79
CA ASN A 92 10.77 -0.89 1.25
C ASN A 92 12.03 -1.46 0.61
N GLU A 93 12.03 -1.62 -0.71
CA GLU A 93 13.17 -2.15 -1.46
C GLU A 93 14.42 -1.28 -1.32
N LYS A 94 14.26 0.05 -1.19
CA LYS A 94 15.40 0.97 -1.09
C LYS A 94 16.14 0.85 0.23
N GLU A 95 15.40 0.62 1.32
CA GLU A 95 15.96 0.51 2.67
C GLU A 95 16.25 -0.95 3.06
N GLY A 96 15.77 -1.93 2.30
CA GLY A 96 15.92 -3.35 2.62
C GLY A 96 15.10 -3.81 3.83
N VAL A 97 14.13 -3.00 4.26
CA VAL A 97 13.30 -3.23 5.45
C VAL A 97 11.83 -3.22 5.06
N ALA A 98 11.05 -4.12 5.65
CA ALA A 98 9.61 -4.18 5.51
C ALA A 98 8.95 -3.68 6.80
N GLU A 99 7.91 -2.88 6.62
CA GLU A 99 7.04 -2.47 7.70
C GLU A 99 5.82 -3.41 7.75
N ILE A 100 5.63 -4.08 8.89
CA ILE A 100 4.50 -4.96 9.15
C ILE A 100 3.55 -4.24 10.09
N ARG A 101 2.34 -3.99 9.62
CA ARG A 101 1.28 -3.32 10.35
C ARG A 101 0.19 -4.34 10.67
N ILE A 102 -0.05 -4.60 11.94
CA ILE A 102 -1.00 -5.61 12.42
C ILE A 102 -2.32 -4.93 12.74
N TRP A 103 -3.40 -5.41 12.13
CA TRP A 103 -4.74 -4.89 12.25
C TRP A 103 -5.70 -5.93 12.84
N TYR A 104 -6.55 -5.47 13.77
CA TYR A 104 -7.63 -6.27 14.33
C TYR A 104 -8.89 -5.42 14.43
N LYS A 105 -9.99 -5.83 13.76
CA LYS A 105 -11.28 -5.12 13.75
C LYS A 105 -11.12 -3.59 13.61
N ASP A 106 -10.46 -3.17 12.53
CA ASP A 106 -10.24 -1.74 12.21
C ASP A 106 -9.35 -0.97 13.20
N ILE A 107 -8.65 -1.67 14.09
CA ILE A 107 -7.68 -1.09 15.03
C ILE A 107 -6.28 -1.53 14.64
N LEU A 108 -5.43 -0.55 14.36
CA LEU A 108 -3.98 -0.77 14.26
C LEU A 108 -3.46 -1.16 15.64
N THR A 109 -3.01 -2.40 15.73
CA THR A 109 -2.60 -3.03 16.98
C THR A 109 -1.12 -2.77 17.24
N ASP A 110 -0.27 -3.16 16.29
CA ASP A 110 1.19 -3.07 16.41
C ASP A 110 1.83 -2.78 15.04
N VAL A 111 3.02 -2.19 15.07
CA VAL A 111 3.85 -1.93 13.89
C VAL A 111 5.26 -2.43 14.15
N TYR A 112 5.77 -3.25 13.25
CA TYR A 112 7.11 -3.83 13.31
C TYR A 112 7.92 -3.49 12.06
N HIS A 113 9.22 -3.34 12.22
CA HIS A 113 10.16 -3.20 11.11
C HIS A 113 11.07 -4.42 11.11
N VAL A 114 11.12 -5.14 9.99
CA VAL A 114 11.91 -6.36 9.84
C VAL A 114 12.69 -6.30 8.54
N LYS A 115 13.81 -7.01 8.43
CA LYS A 115 14.56 -7.03 7.17
C LYS A 115 13.74 -7.78 6.11
N ASN A 116 13.82 -7.33 4.86
CA ASN A 116 13.15 -8.01 3.75
C ASN A 116 13.64 -9.47 3.60
N SER A 117 14.90 -9.73 3.92
CA SER A 117 15.50 -11.09 3.93
C SER A 117 14.80 -12.04 4.89
N ASP A 118 14.27 -11.54 6.00
CA ASP A 118 13.71 -12.38 7.06
C ASP A 118 12.25 -12.79 6.74
N LEU A 119 11.64 -12.15 5.74
CA LEU A 119 10.26 -12.38 5.34
C LEU A 119 10.09 -13.29 4.14
N ASP A 120 11.16 -13.75 3.47
CA ASP A 120 11.11 -14.58 2.25
C ASP A 120 9.93 -14.20 1.33
N LEU A 121 9.73 -12.89 1.10
CA LEU A 121 8.64 -12.42 0.26
C LEU A 121 8.98 -12.80 -1.19
N VAL A 122 7.98 -13.29 -1.91
CA VAL A 122 8.12 -13.71 -3.31
C VAL A 122 8.71 -12.55 -4.13
N HIS A 123 9.86 -12.78 -4.75
CA HIS A 123 10.44 -11.88 -5.73
C HIS A 123 9.62 -11.99 -7.03
N PHE A 124 9.04 -10.87 -7.48
CA PHE A 124 8.31 -10.77 -8.74
C PHE A 124 9.14 -10.07 -9.81
#